data_AF-A0A2G6E577-F1
#
_entry.id   AF-A0A2G6E577-F1
#
_cell.length_a   1.000
_cell.length_b   1.000
_cell.length_c   1.000
_cell.angle_alpha   90.00
_cell.angle_beta   90.00
_cell.angle_gamma   90.00
#
_symmetry.space_group_name_H-M   'P 1'
#
loop_
_entity.id
_entity.type
_entity.pdbx_description
1 polymer ?
#
loop_
_entity_poly.entity_id
_entity_poly.type
_entity_poly.pdbx_seq_one_letter_code
_entity_poly.pdbx_strand_id
1 'polypeptide(L)'
;MKKINTITTGTIIIIILFHLGSCKQNTTLHELTVPAYKVISRVVGEDYVDKFVFKIDTTLEQTYSLKVVNNKIYVEAASPAALCRGAYDYLFNASNSLVSWSGNNINIPNVLP
;
A
#
# COMPACT_ATOMS: atom_id res chain seq x y z
N MET A 1 14.68 -64.08 11.16
CA MET A 1 15.35 -63.03 11.96
C MET A 1 15.05 -61.67 11.31
N LYS A 2 14.29 -60.80 11.98
CA LYS A 2 13.78 -59.53 11.43
C LYS A 2 14.76 -58.42 11.79
N LYS A 3 15.53 -57.89 10.84
CA LYS A 3 16.38 -56.72 11.07
C LYS A 3 15.46 -55.50 11.20
N ILE A 4 15.49 -54.89 12.38
CA ILE A 4 14.78 -53.65 12.69
C ILE A 4 15.66 -52.52 12.18
N ASN A 5 15.17 -51.75 11.20
CA ASN A 5 15.86 -50.60 10.64
C ASN A 5 15.74 -49.42 11.62
N THR A 6 16.81 -49.13 12.36
CA THR A 6 16.99 -47.86 13.08
C THR A 6 17.48 -46.80 12.08
N ILE A 7 16.54 -46.14 11.41
CA ILE A 7 16.83 -44.93 10.64
C ILE A 7 15.84 -43.86 11.10
N THR A 8 16.30 -42.61 11.15
CA THR A 8 15.52 -41.37 11.28
C THR A 8 15.14 -40.89 12.69
N THR A 9 16.13 -40.67 13.57
CA THR A 9 16.01 -39.62 14.61
C THR A 9 16.73 -38.31 14.22
N GLY A 10 17.75 -38.38 13.35
CA GLY A 10 18.54 -37.20 12.93
C GLY A 10 17.84 -36.26 11.94
N THR A 11 16.88 -36.74 11.15
CA THR A 11 16.23 -35.96 10.09
C THR A 11 15.07 -35.08 10.58
N ILE A 12 14.50 -35.38 11.75
CA ILE A 12 13.35 -34.63 12.30
C ILE A 12 13.79 -33.27 12.89
N ILE A 13 15.04 -33.16 13.34
CA ILE A 13 15.55 -31.94 14.01
C ILE A 13 15.78 -30.78 13.02
N ILE A 14 16.03 -31.07 11.74
CA ILE A 14 16.30 -30.05 10.71
C ILE A 14 15.02 -29.36 10.22
N ILE A 15 13.85 -30.00 10.33
CA ILE A 15 12.58 -29.43 9.85
C ILE A 15 12.03 -28.38 10.84
N ILE A 16 12.34 -28.50 12.12
CA ILE A 16 11.86 -27.57 13.17
C ILE A 16 12.63 -26.24 13.17
N LEU A 17 13.86 -26.22 12.62
CA LEU A 17 14.69 -25.01 12.59
C LEU A 17 14.28 -23.99 11.49
N PHE A 18 13.41 -24.37 10.55
CA PHE A 18 12.99 -23.52 9.43
C PHE A 18 11.73 -22.67 9.71
N HIS A 19 11.18 -22.66 10.93
CA HIS A 19 9.89 -22.00 11.23
C HIS A 19 9.96 -20.76 12.14
N LEU A 20 11.16 -20.27 12.52
CA LEU A 20 11.29 -19.12 13.43
C LEU A 20 11.66 -17.80 12.73
N GLY A 21 11.65 -17.75 11.40
CA GLY A 21 12.05 -16.58 10.62
C GLY A 21 10.95 -15.55 10.32
N SER A 22 9.79 -15.58 10.97
CA SER A 22 8.78 -14.55 10.76
C SER A 22 9.09 -13.33 11.64
N CYS A 23 9.94 -12.44 11.15
CA CYS A 23 10.08 -11.11 11.72
C CYS A 23 8.74 -10.38 11.61
N LYS A 24 7.99 -10.25 12.72
CA LYS A 24 6.98 -9.21 12.84
C LYS A 24 7.70 -7.87 12.89
N GLN A 25 7.87 -7.21 11.75
CA GLN A 25 8.32 -5.83 11.73
C GLN A 25 7.23 -4.96 12.37
N ASN A 26 7.62 -4.16 13.37
CA ASN A 26 6.78 -3.09 13.89
C ASN A 26 6.78 -1.97 12.85
N THR A 27 5.90 -2.09 11.86
CA THR A 27 5.77 -1.09 10.80
C THR A 27 5.25 0.21 11.39
N THR A 28 5.97 1.31 11.17
CA THR A 28 5.52 2.64 11.57
C THR A 28 4.33 3.08 10.71
N LEU A 29 3.47 3.97 11.22
CA LEU A 29 2.34 4.49 10.44
C LEU A 29 2.78 5.17 9.14
N HIS A 30 3.96 5.79 9.14
CA HIS A 30 4.55 6.37 7.94
C HIS A 30 4.93 5.30 6.91
N GLU A 31 5.56 4.20 7.33
CA GLU A 31 5.92 3.09 6.43
C GLU A 31 4.69 2.44 5.78
N LEU A 32 3.54 2.47 6.44
CA LEU A 32 2.27 2.02 5.86
C LEU A 32 1.78 2.89 4.70
N THR A 33 2.27 4.13 4.56
CA THR A 33 1.92 5.00 3.41
C THR A 33 2.70 4.65 2.14
N VAL A 34 3.87 4.02 2.28
CA VAL A 34 4.82 3.75 1.18
C VAL A 34 4.20 2.95 0.03
N PRO A 35 3.42 1.88 0.28
CA PRO A 35 2.76 1.15 -0.80
C PRO A 35 1.81 2.02 -1.63
N ALA A 36 1.04 2.89 -0.97
CA ALA A 36 0.11 3.80 -1.66
C ALA A 36 0.88 4.83 -2.49
N TYR A 37 1.95 5.41 -1.94
CA TYR A 37 2.84 6.32 -2.69
C TYR A 37 3.41 5.66 -3.94
N LYS A 38 3.91 4.41 -3.84
CA LYS A 38 4.46 3.67 -4.98
C LYS A 38 3.42 3.37 -6.06
N VAL A 39 2.17 3.15 -5.68
CA VAL A 39 1.08 2.95 -6.65
C VAL A 39 0.79 4.26 -7.37
N ILE A 40 0.57 5.32 -6.60
CA ILE A 40 0.18 6.61 -7.15
C ILE A 40 1.29 7.21 -8.00
N SER A 41 2.57 7.09 -7.62
CA SER A 41 3.70 7.56 -8.44
C SER A 41 3.72 6.94 -9.84
N ARG A 42 3.40 5.63 -9.96
CA ARG A 42 3.31 4.95 -11.26
C ARG A 42 2.10 5.38 -12.08
N VAL A 43 1.03 5.82 -11.42
CA VAL A 43 -0.20 6.26 -12.08
C VAL A 43 -0.07 7.69 -12.56
N VAL A 44 0.38 8.60 -11.70
CA VAL A 44 0.37 10.05 -11.99
C VAL A 44 1.70 10.57 -12.53
N GLY A 45 2.78 9.81 -12.40
CA GLY A 45 4.14 10.24 -12.75
C GLY A 45 4.84 11.01 -11.64
N GLU A 46 6.15 11.15 -11.76
CA GLU A 46 7.01 11.82 -10.76
C GLU A 46 6.70 13.32 -10.65
N ASP A 47 6.28 13.97 -11.74
CA ASP A 47 5.97 15.40 -11.77
C ASP A 47 4.77 15.79 -10.90
N TYR A 48 3.87 14.85 -10.62
CA TYR A 48 2.61 15.11 -9.92
C TYR A 48 2.48 14.41 -8.58
N VAL A 49 3.37 13.45 -8.26
CA VAL A 49 3.26 12.68 -7.01
C VAL A 49 3.39 13.56 -5.76
N ASP A 50 4.17 14.64 -5.84
CA ASP A 50 4.39 15.58 -4.73
C ASP A 50 3.15 16.40 -4.33
N LYS A 51 2.10 16.37 -5.17
CA LYS A 51 0.79 16.92 -4.83
C LYS A 51 0.03 16.03 -3.86
N PHE A 52 0.41 14.77 -3.67
CA PHE A 52 -0.29 13.84 -2.77
C PHE A 52 0.39 13.76 -1.41
N VAL A 53 -0.39 13.91 -0.35
CA VAL A 53 0.04 13.76 1.05
C VAL A 53 -0.78 12.67 1.70
N PHE A 54 -0.14 11.56 2.07
CA PHE A 54 -0.81 10.41 2.68
C PHE A 54 -0.57 10.33 4.18
N LYS A 55 -1.63 10.01 4.92
CA LYS A 55 -1.58 9.76 6.35
C LYS A 55 -2.40 8.52 6.68
N ILE A 56 -1.79 7.58 7.40
CA ILE A 56 -2.53 6.48 8.00
C ILE A 56 -3.06 6.92 9.36
N ASP A 57 -4.35 6.73 9.57
CA ASP A 57 -5.01 6.84 10.85
C ASP A 57 -5.82 5.57 11.11
N THR A 58 -5.27 4.68 11.96
CA THR A 58 -5.86 3.39 12.29
C THR A 58 -7.09 3.50 13.19
N THR A 59 -7.45 4.70 13.66
CA THR A 59 -8.67 4.93 14.44
C THR A 59 -9.90 5.12 13.54
N LEU A 60 -9.70 5.37 12.25
CA LEU A 60 -10.78 5.46 11.26
C LEU A 60 -11.34 4.07 10.94
N GLU A 61 -12.62 4.04 10.54
CA GLU A 61 -13.20 2.87 9.88
C GLU A 61 -12.52 2.62 8.52
N GLN A 62 -12.93 1.59 7.78
CA GLN A 62 -12.44 1.30 6.42
C GLN A 62 -12.96 2.32 5.39
N THR A 63 -12.63 3.59 5.62
CA THR A 63 -13.02 4.77 4.86
C THR A 63 -11.79 5.65 4.62
N TYR A 64 -11.98 6.74 3.88
CA TYR A 64 -10.98 7.78 3.64
C TYR A 64 -11.58 9.17 3.81
N SER A 65 -10.72 10.12 4.16
CA SER A 65 -10.97 11.55 4.14
C SER A 65 -10.10 12.21 3.08
N LEU A 66 -10.67 13.18 2.38
CA LEU A 66 -10.05 13.87 1.26
C LEU A 66 -10.17 15.39 1.48
N LYS A 67 -9.06 16.10 1.38
CA LYS A 67 -9.05 17.57 1.40
C LYS A 67 -7.94 18.12 0.50
N VAL A 68 -8.21 19.25 -0.15
CA VAL A 68 -7.20 20.00 -0.90
C VAL A 68 -6.82 21.24 -0.10
N VAL A 69 -5.53 21.38 0.22
CA VAL A 69 -4.98 22.53 0.97
C VAL A 69 -3.64 22.88 0.36
N ASN A 70 -3.38 24.18 0.13
CA ASN A 70 -2.09 24.66 -0.40
C ASN A 70 -1.64 23.91 -1.67
N ASN A 71 -2.58 23.68 -2.59
CA ASN A 71 -2.31 22.96 -3.85
C ASN A 71 -1.82 21.50 -3.66
N LYS A 72 -2.15 20.88 -2.53
CA LYS A 72 -1.88 19.47 -2.22
C LYS A 72 -3.14 18.74 -1.81
N ILE A 73 -3.23 17.48 -2.22
CA ILE A 73 -4.30 16.53 -1.98
C ILE A 73 -3.90 15.72 -0.75
N TYR A 74 -4.56 15.96 0.36
CA TYR A 74 -4.37 15.19 1.57
C TYR A 74 -5.39 14.07 1.60
N VAL A 75 -4.90 12.84 1.68
CA VAL A 75 -5.72 11.64 1.86
C VAL A 75 -5.35 11.00 3.19
N GLU A 76 -6.35 10.84 4.04
CA GLU A 76 -6.21 10.20 5.35
C GLU A 76 -7.12 8.97 5.40
N ALA A 77 -6.58 7.82 5.79
CA ALA A 77 -7.35 6.58 5.78
C ALA A 77 -6.80 5.53 6.75
N ALA A 78 -7.60 4.50 7.03
CA ALA A 78 -7.21 3.39 7.93
C ALA A 78 -6.22 2.40 7.31
N SER A 79 -6.09 2.37 5.98
CA SER A 79 -5.26 1.37 5.29
C SER A 79 -4.64 1.90 3.99
N PRO A 80 -3.55 1.27 3.50
CA PRO A 80 -2.91 1.67 2.23
C PRO A 80 -3.85 1.55 1.03
N ALA A 81 -4.75 0.55 1.03
CA ALA A 81 -5.74 0.39 -0.04
C ALA A 81 -6.76 1.54 -0.03
N ALA A 82 -7.21 1.96 1.16
CA ALA A 82 -8.12 3.09 1.29
C ALA A 82 -7.46 4.43 0.89
N LEU A 83 -6.15 4.60 1.14
CA LEU A 83 -5.39 5.74 0.59
C LEU A 83 -5.42 5.75 -0.94
N CYS A 84 -5.15 4.62 -1.59
CA CYS A 84 -5.24 4.51 -3.05
C CYS A 84 -6.66 4.82 -3.55
N ARG A 85 -7.69 4.33 -2.86
CA ARG A 85 -9.08 4.59 -3.22
C ARG A 85 -9.43 6.08 -3.13
N GLY A 86 -9.01 6.76 -2.07
CA GLY A 86 -9.23 8.19 -1.89
C GLY A 86 -8.45 9.04 -2.91
N ALA A 87 -7.21 8.68 -3.21
CA ALA A 87 -6.43 9.33 -4.26
C ALA A 87 -7.08 9.14 -5.65
N TYR A 88 -7.54 7.94 -5.97
CA TYR A 88 -8.28 7.67 -7.20
C TYR A 88 -9.61 8.43 -7.25
N ASP A 89 -10.31 8.56 -6.12
CA ASP A 89 -11.56 9.30 -6.05
C ASP A 89 -11.40 10.77 -6.43
N TYR A 90 -10.31 11.39 -5.94
CA TYR A 90 -9.95 12.74 -6.34
C TYR A 90 -9.65 12.82 -7.82
N LEU A 91 -8.80 11.91 -8.33
CA LEU A 91 -8.44 11.86 -9.74
C LEU A 91 -9.70 11.77 -10.62
N PHE A 92 -10.60 10.86 -10.29
CA PHE A 92 -11.82 10.63 -11.05
C PHE A 92 -12.80 11.81 -10.98
N ASN A 93 -13.16 12.26 -9.77
CA ASN A 93 -14.22 13.25 -9.60
C ASN A 93 -13.78 14.70 -9.79
N ALA A 94 -12.56 15.06 -9.35
CA ALA A 94 -12.10 16.45 -9.35
C ALA A 94 -11.26 16.80 -10.59
N SER A 95 -10.56 15.81 -11.15
CA SER A 95 -9.59 16.06 -12.23
C SER A 95 -10.00 15.45 -13.58
N ASN A 96 -11.16 14.77 -13.65
CA ASN A 96 -11.63 14.03 -14.83
C ASN A 96 -10.60 13.02 -15.36
N SER A 97 -9.81 12.47 -14.44
CA SER A 97 -8.84 11.41 -14.75
C SER A 97 -9.52 10.04 -14.73
N LEU A 98 -8.96 9.07 -15.45
CA LEU A 98 -9.46 7.70 -15.50
C LEU A 98 -8.29 6.74 -15.66
N VAL A 99 -8.34 5.63 -14.92
CA VAL A 99 -7.38 4.53 -15.01
C VAL A 99 -8.15 3.27 -15.39
N SER A 100 -7.76 2.60 -16.48
CA SER A 100 -8.45 1.40 -16.96
C SER A 100 -7.50 0.42 -17.63
N TRP A 101 -7.98 -0.80 -17.86
CA TRP A 101 -7.23 -1.83 -18.61
C TRP A 101 -6.90 -1.42 -20.04
N SER A 102 -7.74 -0.58 -20.66
CA SER A 102 -7.58 -0.14 -22.04
C SER A 102 -6.70 1.10 -22.18
N GLY A 103 -6.25 1.69 -21.07
CA GLY A 103 -5.46 2.90 -21.04
C GLY A 103 -5.87 3.84 -19.91
N ASN A 104 -5.03 4.86 -19.73
CA ASN A 104 -5.17 5.86 -18.67
C ASN A 104 -5.26 7.25 -19.28
N ASN A 105 -6.09 8.10 -18.68
CA ASN A 105 -6.10 9.54 -18.90
C ASN A 105 -5.84 10.21 -17.55
N ILE A 106 -4.67 10.83 -17.37
CA ILE A 106 -4.31 11.52 -16.14
C ILE A 106 -4.25 13.01 -16.42
N ASN A 107 -5.18 13.76 -15.82
CA ASN A 107 -5.37 15.18 -16.06
C ASN A 107 -5.30 15.94 -14.74
N ILE A 108 -4.09 16.17 -14.23
CA ILE A 108 -3.88 16.90 -12.98
C ILE A 108 -3.53 18.36 -13.31
N PRO A 109 -4.36 19.35 -12.93
CA PRO A 109 -4.07 20.74 -13.23
C PRO A 109 -2.93 21.30 -12.36
N ASN A 110 -2.28 22.36 -12.86
CA ASN A 110 -1.23 23.07 -12.13
C ASN A 110 -1.75 23.63 -10.80
N VAL A 111 -2.96 24.21 -10.82
CA VAL A 111 -3.71 24.66 -9.65
C VAL A 111 -4.88 23.70 -9.44
N LEU A 112 -4.89 23.05 -8.28
CA LEU A 112 -5.90 22.07 -7.93
C LEU A 112 -7.25 22.75 -7.61
N PRO A 113 -8.37 22.18 -8.09
CA PRO A 113 -9.71 22.59 -7.68
C PRO A 113 -9.99 22.28 -6.20
#